data_AF-A0A2I1HIV7-F1
#
_entry.id   AF-A0A2I1HIV7-F1
#
_cell.length_a   1.000
_cell.length_b   1.000
_cell.length_c   1.000
_cell.angle_alpha   90.00
_cell.angle_beta   90.00
_cell.angle_gamma   90.00
#
_symmetry.space_group_name_H-M   'P 1'
#
loop_
_entity.id
_entity.type
_entity.pdbx_description
1 polymer ?
#
loop_
_entity_poly.entity_id
_entity_poly.type
_entity_poly.pdbx_seq_one_letter_code
_entity_poly.pdbx_strand_id
1 'polypeptide(L)'
;MTLPYLTDDCIFYILQHLKNNHSTLFNCLLVNRFWCKSTIPLLYANPFMNITKKNYSITMTLIFCFNKEEILQLKNKLEQNHINNINLDEEYKPLFEYTKYLENYNYFTIGSIINGYCLGLLIPYNKVYDITLIFHQSILRQSKNIKQLVISTYLFNRESAKNFNVQNFISNLTKLNSLSLILNDTSNNKINQEFLNNMATNNLQELMIDFFNNSVNNTTFEKLCTIIQEQNKLKKFKILNCHSLLNNILLSLEFQKNSLVHIEFINSNFSNVSLKNFNNLYNLKYLRFITCKGILLDQCEILKFAPFKLKELSFASNNWDADVTSLMIKYLGASLQRLLIRSPTILSIENISIYCSNLIFLKILIDTRFNCSVLPFFRNLRTRILNFSIFTSLTYNTELFINLSKNIPINISKISISYHNSNKYLRFKEFLENCHNKFEIINLNHTVELNFLKIVLNYIERSNNSLKILGLINFNERLNDEESMLLNSIKAKGIKIMEFHNLNDVCEGLEA
;
A
#
# COMPACT_ATOMS: atom_id res chain seq x y z
N MET A 1 -45.38 21.54 20.58
CA MET A 1 -44.84 20.52 19.66
C MET A 1 -43.40 20.25 20.07
N THR A 2 -43.08 19.04 20.51
CA THR A 2 -41.69 18.62 20.75
C THR A 2 -40.99 18.46 19.41
N LEU A 3 -39.81 19.09 19.24
CA LEU A 3 -39.00 18.88 18.04
C LEU A 3 -38.78 17.37 17.82
N PRO A 4 -38.82 16.88 16.57
CA PRO A 4 -38.49 15.49 16.29
C PRO A 4 -37.05 15.20 16.72
N TYR A 5 -36.87 14.23 17.60
CA TYR A 5 -35.57 13.76 18.07
C TYR A 5 -35.15 12.54 17.25
N LEU A 6 -33.96 12.56 16.66
CA LEU A 6 -33.36 11.37 16.05
C LEU A 6 -33.07 10.34 17.14
N THR A 7 -33.51 9.10 16.94
CA THR A 7 -33.20 8.02 17.89
C THR A 7 -31.69 7.78 17.99
N ASP A 8 -31.26 7.26 19.14
CA ASP A 8 -29.86 6.95 19.42
C ASP A 8 -29.23 6.03 18.35
N ASP A 9 -30.00 5.07 17.84
CA ASP A 9 -29.59 4.17 16.75
C ASP A 9 -29.30 4.94 15.45
N CYS A 10 -30.18 5.85 15.07
CA CYS A 10 -29.99 6.69 13.88
C CYS A 10 -28.72 7.55 14.03
N ILE A 11 -28.49 8.14 15.21
CA ILE A 11 -27.28 8.92 15.49
C ILE A 11 -26.04 8.02 15.38
N PHE A 12 -26.08 6.81 15.95
CA PHE A 12 -24.96 5.88 15.87
C PHE A 12 -24.63 5.49 14.42
N TYR A 13 -25.64 5.22 13.59
CA TYR A 13 -25.45 4.98 12.16
C TYR A 13 -24.82 6.18 11.44
N ILE A 14 -25.31 7.40 11.71
CA ILE A 14 -24.72 8.63 11.16
C ILE A 14 -23.23 8.72 11.52
N LEU A 15 -22.87 8.49 12.79
CA LEU A 15 -21.48 8.55 13.25
C LEU A 15 -20.61 7.46 12.59
N GLN A 16 -21.13 6.25 12.38
CA GLN A 16 -20.39 5.19 11.67
C GLN A 16 -20.05 5.57 10.23
N HIS A 17 -20.97 6.25 9.52
CA HIS A 17 -20.68 6.76 8.18
C HIS A 17 -19.57 7.82 8.16
N LEU A 18 -19.35 8.50 9.29
CA LEU A 18 -18.31 9.51 9.47
C LEU A 18 -16.98 8.95 9.97
N LYS A 19 -16.83 7.63 10.17
CA LYS A 19 -15.63 6.99 10.76
C LYS A 19 -14.29 7.42 10.14
N ASN A 20 -14.28 7.72 8.85
CA ASN A 20 -13.07 8.11 8.11
C ASN A 20 -12.86 9.65 8.06
N ASN A 21 -13.80 10.43 8.60
CA ASN A 21 -13.75 11.89 8.62
C ASN A 21 -13.48 12.39 10.05
N HIS A 22 -12.20 12.33 10.45
CA HIS A 22 -11.75 12.69 11.80
C HIS A 22 -12.14 14.11 12.24
N SER A 23 -12.10 15.10 11.35
CA SER A 23 -12.43 16.49 11.69
C SER A 23 -13.92 16.64 12.00
N THR A 24 -14.79 16.01 11.20
CA THR A 24 -16.23 16.01 11.46
C THR A 24 -16.55 15.24 12.74
N LEU A 25 -15.95 14.07 12.97
CA LEU A 25 -16.14 13.32 14.21
C LEU A 25 -15.70 14.13 15.45
N PHE A 26 -14.60 14.87 15.35
CA PHE A 26 -14.16 15.73 16.46
C PHE A 26 -15.23 16.77 16.82
N ASN A 27 -15.87 17.38 15.81
CA ASN A 27 -16.97 18.32 16.06
C ASN A 27 -18.21 17.63 16.66
N CYS A 28 -18.49 16.39 16.25
CA CYS A 28 -19.57 15.58 16.83
C CYS A 28 -19.41 15.37 18.34
N LEU A 29 -18.16 15.32 18.86
CA LEU A 29 -17.92 15.18 20.30
C LEU A 29 -18.51 16.32 21.14
N LEU A 30 -18.64 17.50 20.55
CA LEU A 30 -19.01 18.74 21.24
C LEU A 30 -20.53 18.97 21.29
N VAL A 31 -21.31 18.11 20.63
CA VAL A 31 -22.77 18.29 20.51
C VAL A 31 -23.48 18.09 21.85
N ASN A 32 -23.33 16.89 22.44
CA ASN A 32 -23.84 16.57 23.78
C ASN A 32 -23.18 15.28 24.31
N ARG A 33 -23.55 14.87 25.53
CA ARG A 33 -22.98 13.69 26.20
C ARG A 33 -23.13 12.38 25.41
N PHE A 34 -24.26 12.17 24.75
CA PHE A 34 -24.48 10.95 23.96
C PHE A 34 -23.58 10.92 22.74
N TRP A 35 -23.58 11.99 21.95
CA TRP A 35 -22.72 12.13 20.77
C TRP A 35 -21.24 11.99 21.13
N CYS A 36 -20.83 12.59 22.25
CA CYS A 36 -19.49 12.44 22.81
C CYS A 36 -19.14 10.96 23.05
N LYS A 37 -19.95 10.26 23.85
CA LYS A 37 -19.71 8.84 24.18
C LYS A 37 -19.71 7.92 22.96
N SER A 38 -20.58 8.17 21.99
CA SER A 38 -20.70 7.34 20.77
C SER A 38 -19.58 7.62 19.76
N THR A 39 -19.06 8.84 19.74
CA THR A 39 -18.01 9.24 18.79
C THR A 39 -16.61 8.87 19.25
N ILE A 40 -16.31 8.92 20.56
CA ILE A 40 -14.96 8.62 21.09
C ILE A 40 -14.41 7.27 20.61
N PRO A 41 -15.16 6.15 20.65
CA PRO A 41 -14.67 4.86 20.16
C PRO A 41 -14.31 4.89 18.68
N LEU A 42 -15.07 5.62 17.85
CA LEU A 42 -14.81 5.74 16.41
C LEU A 42 -13.58 6.60 16.15
N LEU A 43 -13.44 7.72 16.85
CA LEU A 43 -12.30 8.63 16.71
C LEU A 43 -10.99 7.98 17.18
N TYR A 44 -11.03 7.22 18.29
CA TYR A 44 -9.87 6.55 18.86
C TYR A 44 -9.64 5.13 18.35
N ALA A 45 -10.42 4.66 17.37
CA ALA A 45 -10.11 3.43 16.64
C ALA A 45 -8.81 3.54 15.83
N ASN A 46 -8.50 4.75 15.34
CA ASN A 46 -7.24 5.06 14.67
C ASN A 46 -6.84 6.53 14.92
N PRO A 47 -6.45 6.89 16.15
CA PRO A 47 -6.23 8.30 16.54
C PRO A 47 -5.02 8.91 15.82
N PHE A 48 -4.21 8.09 15.14
CA PHE A 48 -2.97 8.51 14.50
C PHE A 48 -3.10 8.78 12.99
N MET A 49 -4.31 8.65 12.43
CA MET A 49 -4.57 8.97 11.02
C MET A 49 -4.67 10.48 10.80
N ASN A 50 -4.13 10.94 9.66
CA ASN A 50 -4.26 12.33 9.18
C ASN A 50 -3.81 13.41 10.17
N ILE A 51 -2.76 13.15 10.96
CA ILE A 51 -2.28 14.14 11.91
C ILE A 51 -1.54 15.27 11.17
N THR A 52 -2.21 16.42 11.08
CA THR A 52 -1.60 17.69 10.66
C THR A 52 -1.32 18.54 11.90
N LYS A 53 -0.03 18.84 12.18
CA LYS A 53 0.50 19.80 13.19
C LYS A 53 0.01 19.70 14.66
N LYS A 54 -1.07 18.98 14.99
CA LYS A 54 -1.64 18.81 16.34
C LYS A 54 -1.11 17.57 17.08
N ASN A 55 0.18 17.25 16.90
CA ASN A 55 0.82 16.10 17.56
C ASN A 55 0.71 16.18 19.09
N TYR A 56 0.68 17.39 19.65
CA TYR A 56 0.72 17.63 21.09
C TYR A 56 -0.51 17.08 21.84
N SER A 57 -1.72 17.29 21.32
CA SER A 57 -2.96 16.94 22.04
C SER A 57 -3.15 15.43 22.22
N ILE A 58 -2.81 14.64 21.20
CA ILE A 58 -2.92 13.18 21.26
C ILE A 58 -1.86 12.62 22.21
N THR A 59 -0.61 13.09 22.11
CA THR A 59 0.47 12.66 23.01
C THR A 59 0.13 12.95 24.47
N MET A 60 -0.41 14.13 24.77
CA MET A 60 -0.87 14.45 26.13
C MET A 60 -1.99 13.53 26.61
N THR A 61 -2.97 13.23 25.75
CA THR A 61 -4.06 12.30 26.07
C THR A 61 -3.52 10.91 26.40
N LEU A 62 -2.48 10.45 25.69
CA LEU A 62 -1.82 9.18 25.96
C LEU A 62 -1.06 9.20 27.30
N ILE A 63 -0.35 10.28 27.61
CA ILE A 63 0.33 10.46 28.91
C ILE A 63 -0.69 10.37 30.05
N PHE A 64 -1.87 10.97 29.91
CA PHE A 64 -2.93 10.86 30.92
C PHE A 64 -3.48 9.43 31.09
N CYS A 65 -3.20 8.53 30.15
CA CYS A 65 -3.53 7.11 30.30
C CYS A 65 -2.40 6.30 30.98
N PHE A 66 -1.25 6.90 31.29
CA PHE A 66 -0.12 6.18 31.90
C PHE A 66 -0.42 5.82 33.36
N ASN A 67 0.17 4.70 33.81
CA ASN A 67 0.14 4.37 35.24
C ASN A 67 1.27 5.11 35.99
N LYS A 68 1.27 5.02 37.32
CA LYS A 68 2.26 5.70 38.18
C LYS A 68 3.71 5.35 37.81
N GLU A 69 3.98 4.09 37.48
CA GLU A 69 5.32 3.62 37.12
C GLU A 69 5.79 4.22 35.79
N GLU A 70 4.94 4.23 34.77
CA GLU A 70 5.23 4.83 33.46
C GLU A 70 5.40 6.34 33.55
N ILE A 71 4.60 7.02 34.37
CA ILE A 71 4.76 8.45 34.66
C ILE A 71 6.12 8.71 35.30
N LEU A 72 6.52 7.89 36.27
CA LEU A 72 7.83 8.01 36.92
C LEU A 72 8.98 7.76 35.93
N GLN A 73 8.88 6.71 35.11
CA GLN A 73 9.86 6.43 34.06
C GLN A 73 9.98 7.59 33.06
N LEU A 74 8.84 8.15 32.64
CA LEU A 74 8.80 9.31 31.75
C LEU A 74 9.45 10.54 32.41
N LYS A 75 9.10 10.85 33.67
CA LYS A 75 9.69 11.96 34.44
C LYS A 75 11.21 11.82 34.58
N ASN A 76 11.70 10.62 34.89
CA ASN A 76 13.14 10.35 35.00
C ASN A 76 13.89 10.59 33.70
N LYS A 77 13.25 10.37 32.54
CA LYS A 77 13.87 10.65 31.23
C LYS A 77 13.78 12.12 30.85
N LEU A 78 12.74 12.83 31.27
CA LEU A 78 12.47 14.19 30.80
C LEU A 78 13.31 15.31 31.46
N GLU A 79 14.01 15.10 32.58
CA GLU A 79 14.66 16.16 33.38
C GLU A 79 13.68 17.27 33.85
N GLN A 80 13.85 17.79 35.07
CA GLN A 80 12.87 18.67 35.73
C GLN A 80 12.50 19.92 34.89
N ASN A 81 13.44 20.44 34.09
CA ASN A 81 13.23 21.66 33.29
C ASN A 81 12.24 21.50 32.11
N HIS A 82 11.95 20.28 31.65
CA HIS A 82 11.01 20.03 30.54
C HIS A 82 9.61 19.60 31.02
N ILE A 83 9.43 19.36 32.32
CA ILE A 83 8.21 18.82 32.93
C ILE A 83 7.37 19.90 33.61
N ASN A 84 7.92 21.09 33.90
CA ASN A 84 7.25 22.14 34.68
C ASN A 84 5.87 22.61 34.16
N ASN A 85 5.47 22.21 32.94
CA ASN A 85 4.15 22.49 32.36
C ASN A 85 3.16 21.31 32.40
N ILE A 86 3.54 20.12 32.83
CA ILE A 86 2.65 18.95 32.93
C ILE A 86 2.50 18.58 34.41
N ASN A 87 1.44 19.07 35.04
CA ASN A 87 1.08 18.69 36.41
C ASN A 87 0.62 17.22 36.44
N LEU A 88 1.57 16.29 36.56
CA LEU A 88 1.37 14.83 36.63
C LEU A 88 1.39 14.32 38.09
N ASP A 89 1.25 15.21 39.07
CA ASP A 89 1.39 14.88 40.49
C ASP A 89 0.07 14.39 41.12
N GLU A 90 -1.07 14.62 40.45
CA GLU A 90 -2.37 14.08 40.83
C GLU A 90 -2.70 12.80 40.03
N GLU A 91 -3.45 11.87 40.64
CA GLU A 91 -4.04 10.70 39.96
C GLU A 91 -5.07 11.17 38.90
N TYR A 92 -4.58 11.74 37.81
CA TYR A 92 -5.44 12.20 36.73
C TYR A 92 -6.06 11.00 36.03
N LYS A 93 -7.36 10.80 36.23
CA LYS A 93 -8.11 9.76 35.56
C LYS A 93 -8.73 10.34 34.28
N PRO A 94 -8.33 9.88 33.09
CA PRO A 94 -8.90 10.39 31.85
C PRO A 94 -10.40 10.06 31.81
N LEU A 95 -11.19 10.96 31.21
CA LEU A 95 -12.65 10.79 31.09
C LEU A 95 -13.03 9.47 30.41
N PHE A 96 -12.16 8.99 29.52
CA PHE A 96 -12.31 7.72 28.81
C PHE A 96 -11.00 6.93 28.85
N GLU A 97 -11.09 5.60 28.78
CA GLU A 97 -9.96 4.71 28.55
C GLU A 97 -9.58 4.76 27.06
N TYR A 98 -9.00 5.86 26.59
CA TYR A 98 -8.82 6.14 25.16
C TYR A 98 -8.08 5.02 24.42
N THR A 99 -7.01 4.48 25.02
CA THR A 99 -6.19 3.39 24.48
C THR A 99 -6.97 2.09 24.28
N LYS A 100 -8.02 1.84 25.05
CA LYS A 100 -8.88 0.64 24.90
C LYS A 100 -9.60 0.62 23.55
N TYR A 101 -9.92 1.78 22.98
CA TYR A 101 -10.62 1.86 21.69
C TYR A 101 -9.70 1.66 20.49
N LEU A 102 -8.39 1.60 20.69
CA LEU A 102 -7.42 1.46 19.61
C LEU A 102 -7.65 0.16 18.83
N GLU A 103 -7.96 0.29 17.54
CA GLU A 103 -8.11 -0.84 16.63
C GLU A 103 -6.89 -1.00 15.71
N ASN A 104 -6.17 0.09 15.43
CA ASN A 104 -5.01 0.10 14.53
C ASN A 104 -3.77 0.59 15.28
N TYR A 105 -2.85 -0.32 15.54
CA TYR A 105 -1.56 0.01 16.13
C TYR A 105 -0.48 -0.01 15.05
N ASN A 106 0.25 1.09 14.90
CA ASN A 106 1.42 1.16 14.02
C ASN A 106 2.64 1.72 14.74
N TYR A 107 3.64 0.86 14.92
CA TYR A 107 4.90 1.19 15.59
C TYR A 107 5.57 2.45 15.00
N PHE A 108 5.70 2.54 13.68
CA PHE A 108 6.40 3.66 13.04
C PHE A 108 5.60 4.97 13.11
N THR A 109 4.29 4.90 12.90
CA THR A 109 3.42 6.09 12.96
C THR A 109 3.43 6.69 14.36
N ILE A 110 3.22 5.86 15.39
CA ILE A 110 3.24 6.29 16.78
C ILE A 110 4.61 6.86 17.14
N GLY A 111 5.70 6.16 16.78
CA GLY A 111 7.06 6.64 17.02
C GLY A 111 7.38 7.98 16.35
N SER A 112 6.89 8.19 15.12
CA SER A 112 7.06 9.47 14.41
C SER A 112 6.35 10.63 15.12
N ILE A 113 5.15 10.39 15.65
CA ILE A 113 4.36 11.41 16.38
C ILE A 113 5.03 11.77 17.69
N ILE A 114 5.48 10.77 18.45
CA ILE A 114 6.19 10.98 19.72
C ILE A 114 7.51 11.69 19.47
N ASN A 115 8.27 11.30 18.44
CA ASN A 115 9.48 12.00 18.04
C ASN A 115 9.19 13.48 17.75
N GLY A 116 8.14 13.78 16.98
CA GLY A 116 7.71 15.16 16.72
C GLY A 116 7.34 15.94 17.99
N TYR A 117 6.65 15.30 18.94
CA TYR A 117 6.36 15.88 20.26
C TYR A 117 7.64 16.17 21.04
N CYS A 118 8.57 15.21 21.09
CA CYS A 118 9.82 15.35 21.82
C CYS A 118 10.72 16.44 21.23
N LEU A 119 10.77 16.56 19.90
CA LEU A 119 11.48 17.63 19.20
C LEU A 119 10.90 19.01 19.55
N GLY A 120 9.57 19.13 19.64
CA GLY A 120 8.90 20.36 20.08
C GLY A 120 9.23 20.77 21.52
N LEU A 121 9.66 19.82 22.36
CA LEU A 121 10.12 20.05 23.73
C LEU A 121 11.64 20.17 23.86
N LEU A 122 12.38 20.17 22.73
CA LEU A 122 13.84 20.23 22.67
C LEU A 122 14.53 19.08 23.42
N ILE A 123 13.90 17.90 23.44
CA ILE A 123 14.47 16.71 24.10
C ILE A 123 15.64 16.16 23.27
N PRO A 124 16.78 15.83 23.90
CA PRO A 124 17.92 15.21 23.23
C PRO A 124 17.55 13.91 22.50
N TYR A 125 18.04 13.75 21.26
CA TYR A 125 17.68 12.63 20.38
C TYR A 125 17.94 11.24 20.99
N ASN A 126 19.02 11.10 21.78
CA ASN A 126 19.34 9.86 22.48
C ASN A 126 18.28 9.43 23.51
N LYS A 127 17.51 10.37 24.07
CA LYS A 127 16.42 10.10 25.02
C LYS A 127 15.07 9.86 24.35
N VAL A 128 14.86 10.42 23.15
CA VAL A 128 13.61 10.28 22.39
C VAL A 128 13.25 8.82 22.19
N TYR A 129 14.25 7.98 21.94
CA TYR A 129 14.05 6.56 21.74
C TYR A 129 13.46 5.86 22.98
N ASP A 130 14.02 6.11 24.16
CA ASP A 130 13.53 5.54 25.43
C ASP A 130 12.11 6.02 25.75
N ILE A 131 11.83 7.31 25.52
CA ILE A 131 10.50 7.88 25.70
C ILE A 131 9.51 7.19 24.77
N THR A 132 9.86 7.07 23.48
CA THR A 132 9.04 6.38 22.47
C THR A 132 8.70 4.95 22.90
N LEU A 133 9.64 4.25 23.53
CA LEU A 133 9.41 2.91 24.04
C LEU A 133 8.36 2.87 25.17
N ILE A 134 8.44 3.80 26.13
CA ILE A 134 7.46 3.90 27.24
C ILE A 134 6.04 4.07 26.68
N PHE A 135 5.86 4.94 25.68
CA PHE A 135 4.57 5.12 25.03
C PHE A 135 4.09 3.83 24.36
N HIS A 136 4.93 3.16 23.58
CA HIS A 136 4.54 1.91 22.94
C HIS A 136 4.11 0.85 23.95
N GLN A 137 4.86 0.68 25.03
CA GLN A 137 4.54 -0.28 26.08
C GLN A 137 3.22 0.07 26.78
N SER A 138 3.02 1.33 27.13
CA SER A 138 1.79 1.79 27.80
C SER A 138 0.55 1.61 26.92
N ILE A 139 0.66 1.96 25.63
CA ILE A 139 -0.42 1.78 24.65
C ILE A 139 -0.76 0.29 24.54
N LEU A 140 0.23 -0.57 24.30
CA LEU A 140 0.00 -2.00 24.08
C LEU A 140 -0.57 -2.71 25.31
N ARG A 141 -0.14 -2.32 26.52
CA ARG A 141 -0.68 -2.88 27.77
C ARG A 141 -2.18 -2.65 27.91
N GLN A 142 -2.67 -1.49 27.48
CA GLN A 142 -4.05 -1.06 27.71
C GLN A 142 -5.00 -1.38 26.54
N SER A 143 -4.44 -1.60 25.36
CA SER A 143 -5.20 -1.84 24.15
C SER A 143 -5.85 -3.21 24.16
N LYS A 144 -7.18 -3.27 24.00
CA LYS A 144 -7.98 -4.52 24.05
C LYS A 144 -8.72 -4.84 22.75
N ASN A 145 -8.66 -3.93 21.78
CA ASN A 145 -9.46 -4.02 20.55
C ASN A 145 -8.61 -3.96 19.27
N ILE A 146 -7.30 -4.20 19.38
CA ILE A 146 -6.40 -4.17 18.22
C ILE A 146 -6.86 -5.21 17.19
N LYS A 147 -7.17 -4.73 16.00
CA LYS A 147 -7.48 -5.52 14.81
C LYS A 147 -6.27 -5.59 13.89
N GLN A 148 -5.55 -4.47 13.73
CA GLN A 148 -4.34 -4.38 12.91
C GLN A 148 -3.14 -4.02 13.78
N LEU A 149 -2.10 -4.85 13.72
CA LEU A 149 -0.87 -4.67 14.50
C LEU A 149 0.34 -4.60 13.55
N VAL A 150 0.93 -3.42 13.42
CA VAL A 150 2.26 -3.24 12.81
C VAL A 150 3.27 -3.05 13.93
N ILE A 151 4.12 -4.05 14.14
CA ILE A 151 5.05 -4.12 15.27
C ILE A 151 6.47 -4.43 14.80
N SER A 152 7.44 -3.78 15.43
CA SER A 152 8.86 -4.05 15.23
C SER A 152 9.44 -4.80 16.42
N THR A 153 10.29 -5.81 16.17
CA THR A 153 11.01 -6.51 17.24
C THR A 153 11.97 -5.62 18.01
N TYR A 154 12.30 -4.45 17.45
CA TYR A 154 13.11 -3.44 18.12
C TYR A 154 12.48 -2.95 19.44
N LEU A 155 11.15 -3.04 19.55
CA LEU A 155 10.39 -2.79 20.79
C LEU A 155 10.90 -3.62 21.98
N PHE A 156 11.43 -4.82 21.71
CA PHE A 156 11.79 -5.76 22.76
C PHE A 156 13.30 -5.78 23.05
N ASN A 157 14.14 -5.20 22.19
CA ASN A 157 15.59 -5.41 22.18
C ASN A 157 16.39 -4.62 23.24
N ARG A 158 15.77 -3.68 23.97
CA ARG A 158 16.49 -2.85 24.96
C ARG A 158 16.21 -3.29 26.39
N GLU A 159 17.12 -2.92 27.30
CA GLU A 159 16.96 -3.19 28.74
C GLU A 159 15.66 -2.62 29.31
N SER A 160 15.20 -1.47 28.80
CA SER A 160 13.92 -0.86 29.15
C SER A 160 12.70 -1.70 28.75
N ALA A 161 12.87 -2.75 27.93
CA ALA A 161 11.84 -3.73 27.64
C ALA A 161 11.79 -4.92 28.60
N LYS A 162 12.78 -5.09 29.50
CA LYS A 162 12.87 -6.24 30.42
C LYS A 162 11.62 -6.41 31.30
N ASN A 163 10.93 -5.31 31.63
CA ASN A 163 9.74 -5.31 32.48
C ASN A 163 8.43 -5.34 31.67
N PHE A 164 8.48 -5.41 30.34
CA PHE A 164 7.28 -5.42 29.52
C PHE A 164 6.58 -6.78 29.63
N ASN A 165 5.38 -6.79 30.23
CA ASN A 165 4.54 -7.98 30.34
C ASN A 165 3.90 -8.32 28.99
N VAL A 166 4.65 -9.06 28.17
CA VAL A 166 4.24 -9.54 26.85
C VAL A 166 2.99 -10.40 26.92
N GLN A 167 2.85 -11.25 27.94
CA GLN A 167 1.71 -12.16 28.08
C GLN A 167 0.37 -11.40 28.21
N ASN A 168 0.34 -10.32 28.99
CA ASN A 168 -0.87 -9.49 29.13
C ASN A 168 -1.20 -8.74 27.83
N PHE A 169 -0.19 -8.28 27.11
CA PHE A 169 -0.40 -7.68 25.80
C PHE A 169 -1.02 -8.68 24.81
N ILE A 170 -0.46 -9.89 24.76
CA ILE A 170 -0.92 -10.95 23.85
C ILE A 170 -2.35 -11.38 24.15
N SER A 171 -2.71 -11.57 25.43
CA SER A 171 -4.07 -11.97 25.81
C SER A 171 -5.13 -10.95 25.38
N ASN A 172 -4.73 -9.71 25.12
CA ASN A 172 -5.61 -8.65 24.62
C ASN A 172 -5.76 -8.62 23.08
N LEU A 173 -5.01 -9.44 22.33
CA LEU A 173 -5.03 -9.50 20.86
C LEU A 173 -6.13 -10.41 20.28
N THR A 174 -7.18 -10.71 21.04
CA THR A 174 -8.26 -11.62 20.62
C THR A 174 -9.01 -11.21 19.35
N LYS A 175 -8.96 -9.93 18.97
CA LYS A 175 -9.59 -9.37 17.77
C LYS A 175 -8.63 -9.18 16.59
N LEU A 176 -7.37 -9.58 16.75
CA LEU A 176 -6.33 -9.37 15.76
C LEU A 176 -6.64 -10.14 14.47
N ASN A 177 -6.67 -9.42 13.35
CA ASN A 177 -6.91 -9.99 12.02
C ASN A 177 -5.75 -9.73 11.05
N SER A 178 -4.92 -8.73 11.31
CA SER A 178 -3.82 -8.32 10.44
C SER A 178 -2.58 -8.07 11.28
N LEU A 179 -1.49 -8.76 10.93
CA LEU A 179 -0.21 -8.67 11.62
C LEU A 179 0.90 -8.33 10.63
N SER A 180 1.65 -7.27 10.91
CA SER A 180 2.88 -6.91 10.20
C SER A 180 4.04 -6.93 11.16
N LEU A 181 4.96 -7.88 10.97
CA LEU A 181 6.15 -8.10 11.78
C LEU A 181 7.39 -7.54 11.09
N ILE A 182 8.07 -6.57 11.71
CA ILE A 182 9.35 -6.04 11.23
C ILE A 182 10.48 -6.53 12.12
N LEU A 183 11.40 -7.30 11.53
CA LEU A 183 12.49 -7.98 12.20
C LEU A 183 13.80 -7.19 12.03
N ASN A 184 14.20 -6.47 13.09
CA ASN A 184 15.36 -5.55 13.05
C ASN A 184 16.66 -6.11 13.65
N ASP A 185 16.64 -7.31 14.21
CA ASP A 185 17.75 -8.15 14.71
C ASP A 185 17.14 -8.98 15.83
N THR A 186 17.17 -10.30 15.67
CA THR A 186 16.60 -11.25 16.63
C THR A 186 17.69 -12.09 17.26
N SER A 187 18.83 -11.47 17.60
CA SER A 187 19.68 -11.99 18.68
C SER A 187 18.77 -12.41 19.85
N ASN A 188 19.02 -13.60 20.39
CA ASN A 188 18.09 -14.54 21.04
C ASN A 188 17.29 -13.98 22.24
N ASN A 189 16.49 -12.95 22.02
CA ASN A 189 15.80 -12.20 23.04
C ASN A 189 14.56 -12.98 23.49
N LYS A 190 14.56 -13.39 24.75
CA LYS A 190 13.48 -14.20 25.35
C LYS A 190 12.10 -13.59 25.13
N ILE A 191 11.98 -12.25 25.20
CA ILE A 191 10.74 -11.52 25.04
C ILE A 191 10.23 -11.61 23.59
N ASN A 192 11.12 -11.45 22.61
CA ASN A 192 10.80 -11.68 21.19
C ASN A 192 10.31 -13.12 20.96
N GLN A 193 11.03 -14.08 21.55
CA GLN A 193 10.74 -15.50 21.38
C GLN A 193 9.39 -15.90 22.00
N GLU A 194 9.05 -15.31 23.14
CA GLU A 194 7.75 -15.46 23.80
C GLU A 194 6.63 -14.81 22.99
N PHE A 195 6.85 -13.61 22.46
CA PHE A 195 5.90 -12.93 21.58
C PHE A 195 5.57 -13.78 20.35
N LEU A 196 6.59 -14.25 19.62
CA LEU A 196 6.40 -15.04 18.40
C LEU A 196 5.69 -16.37 18.65
N ASN A 197 6.03 -17.08 19.74
CA ASN A 197 5.37 -18.34 20.08
C ASN A 197 3.86 -18.21 20.22
N ASN A 198 3.41 -17.13 20.85
CA ASN A 198 1.99 -16.91 21.09
C ASN A 198 1.23 -16.42 19.84
N MET A 199 1.91 -15.80 18.87
CA MET A 199 1.26 -15.32 17.65
C MET A 199 0.69 -16.44 16.78
N ALA A 200 1.19 -17.67 16.91
CA ALA A 200 0.72 -18.83 16.14
C ALA A 200 -0.77 -19.13 16.37
N THR A 201 -1.31 -18.80 17.54
CA THR A 201 -2.69 -19.14 17.93
C THR A 201 -3.77 -18.18 17.41
N ASN A 202 -3.38 -17.12 16.71
CA ASN A 202 -4.34 -16.14 16.19
C ASN A 202 -5.02 -16.65 14.91
N ASN A 203 -6.20 -16.10 14.59
CA ASN A 203 -6.92 -16.37 13.34
C ASN A 203 -6.68 -15.23 12.33
N LEU A 204 -5.42 -15.00 11.96
CA LEU A 204 -5.05 -13.90 11.07
C LEU A 204 -5.66 -14.11 9.68
N GLN A 205 -6.14 -13.01 9.10
CA GLN A 205 -6.52 -12.92 7.69
C GLN A 205 -5.40 -12.33 6.85
N GLU A 206 -4.53 -11.52 7.44
CA GLU A 206 -3.38 -10.90 6.78
C GLU A 206 -2.12 -11.04 7.61
N LEU A 207 -1.03 -11.42 6.96
CA LEU A 207 0.29 -11.53 7.56
C LEU A 207 1.34 -10.91 6.65
N MET A 208 2.11 -9.96 7.19
CA MET A 208 3.30 -9.40 6.57
C MET A 208 4.52 -9.70 7.44
N ILE A 209 5.60 -10.18 6.84
CA ILE A 209 6.88 -10.39 7.51
C ILE A 209 7.97 -9.62 6.75
N ASP A 210 8.69 -8.76 7.46
CA ASP A 210 9.79 -7.97 6.92
C ASP A 210 11.10 -8.33 7.63
N PHE A 211 12.06 -8.86 6.87
CA PHE A 211 13.39 -9.26 7.34
C PHE A 211 14.40 -8.10 7.23
N PHE A 212 14.06 -6.91 7.76
CA PHE A 212 14.79 -5.65 7.55
C PHE A 212 16.33 -5.74 7.67
N ASN A 213 16.86 -6.50 8.63
CA ASN A 213 18.31 -6.63 8.85
C ASN A 213 18.94 -7.99 8.44
N ASN A 214 18.22 -8.86 7.72
CA ASN A 214 18.72 -10.14 7.19
C ASN A 214 19.37 -11.13 8.18
N SER A 215 19.34 -10.86 9.49
CA SER A 215 20.04 -11.63 10.53
C SER A 215 19.08 -12.41 11.44
N VAL A 216 18.16 -13.16 10.84
CA VAL A 216 17.22 -14.01 11.60
C VAL A 216 17.82 -15.40 11.78
N ASN A 217 17.94 -15.86 13.03
CA ASN A 217 18.43 -17.20 13.33
C ASN A 217 17.37 -18.28 12.97
N ASN A 218 17.83 -19.53 12.82
CA ASN A 218 16.96 -20.64 12.41
C ASN A 218 15.77 -20.85 13.37
N THR A 219 15.97 -20.70 14.68
CA THR A 219 14.90 -20.89 15.67
C THR A 219 13.78 -19.87 15.53
N THR A 220 14.12 -18.60 15.29
CA THR A 220 13.12 -17.55 15.01
C THR A 220 12.43 -17.84 13.67
N PHE A 221 13.19 -18.29 12.68
CA PHE A 221 12.64 -18.63 11.37
C PHE A 221 11.62 -19.78 11.43
N GLU A 222 11.93 -20.84 12.17
CA GLU A 222 11.02 -21.96 12.44
C GLU A 222 9.73 -21.49 13.08
N LYS A 223 9.80 -20.58 14.06
CA LYS A 223 8.61 -19.98 14.67
C LYS A 223 7.78 -19.17 13.70
N LEU A 224 8.41 -18.41 12.81
CA LEU A 224 7.69 -17.69 11.75
C LEU A 224 6.96 -18.66 10.82
N CYS A 225 7.59 -19.80 10.50
CA CYS A 225 6.95 -20.88 9.74
C CYS A 225 5.76 -21.44 10.51
N THR A 226 5.90 -21.75 11.81
CA THR A 226 4.81 -22.20 12.67
C THR A 226 3.67 -21.19 12.72
N ILE A 227 3.96 -19.89 12.84
CA ILE A 227 2.93 -18.85 12.77
C ILE A 227 2.13 -18.98 11.48
N ILE A 228 2.77 -19.15 10.33
CA ILE A 228 2.07 -19.31 9.04
C ILE A 228 1.24 -20.60 9.02
N GLN A 229 1.79 -21.71 9.52
CA GLN A 229 1.17 -23.04 9.47
C GLN A 229 -0.10 -23.11 10.32
N GLU A 230 -0.07 -22.53 11.52
CA GLU A 230 -1.16 -22.62 12.52
C GLU A 230 -2.33 -21.65 12.23
N GLN A 231 -2.26 -20.81 11.20
CA GLN A 231 -3.39 -19.97 10.81
C GLN A 231 -4.52 -20.82 10.19
N ASN A 232 -5.77 -20.37 10.33
CA ASN A 232 -6.93 -21.06 9.73
C ASN A 232 -7.65 -20.25 8.65
N LYS A 233 -7.33 -18.96 8.52
CA LYS A 233 -8.09 -18.00 7.70
C LYS A 233 -7.18 -17.05 6.93
N LEU A 234 -5.90 -17.39 6.75
CA LEU A 234 -4.95 -16.48 6.12
C LEU A 234 -5.30 -16.29 4.64
N LYS A 235 -5.69 -15.07 4.27
CA LYS A 235 -6.08 -14.68 2.91
C LYS A 235 -4.98 -13.91 2.19
N LYS A 236 -4.20 -13.13 2.92
CA LYS A 236 -3.14 -12.29 2.36
C LYS A 236 -1.82 -12.55 3.06
N PHE A 237 -0.81 -12.91 2.28
CA PHE A 237 0.55 -13.06 2.76
C PHE A 237 1.48 -12.10 2.02
N LYS A 238 2.36 -11.43 2.77
CA LYS A 238 3.37 -10.54 2.23
C LYS A 238 4.70 -10.81 2.90
N ILE A 239 5.76 -10.88 2.12
CA ILE A 239 7.12 -11.03 2.65
C ILE A 239 8.06 -10.03 2.00
N LEU A 240 8.91 -9.42 2.82
CA LEU A 240 9.88 -8.39 2.41
C LEU A 240 11.29 -8.81 2.87
N ASN A 241 12.29 -8.52 2.03
CA ASN A 241 13.70 -8.67 2.35
C ASN A 241 14.12 -10.11 2.72
N CYS A 242 13.38 -11.13 2.25
CA CYS A 242 13.71 -12.53 2.54
C CYS A 242 14.78 -13.06 1.58
N HIS A 243 16.04 -13.09 2.01
CA HIS A 243 17.17 -13.51 1.18
C HIS A 243 17.64 -14.96 1.40
N SER A 244 17.13 -15.64 2.42
CA SER A 244 17.45 -17.02 2.78
C SER A 244 16.19 -17.77 3.24
N LEU A 245 16.21 -19.10 3.10
CA LEU A 245 15.16 -20.01 3.60
C LEU A 245 13.73 -19.75 3.06
N LEU A 246 13.58 -18.98 1.98
CA LEU A 246 12.28 -18.68 1.36
C LEU A 246 11.49 -19.96 1.01
N ASN A 247 12.19 -21.05 0.66
CA ASN A 247 11.58 -22.35 0.40
C ASN A 247 10.77 -22.88 1.62
N ASN A 248 11.26 -22.68 2.84
CA ASN A 248 10.57 -23.08 4.07
C ASN A 248 9.30 -22.26 4.31
N ILE A 249 9.32 -20.97 3.95
CA ILE A 249 8.11 -20.13 3.96
C ILE A 249 7.10 -20.64 2.94
N LEU A 250 7.52 -20.95 1.71
CA LEU A 250 6.63 -21.49 0.68
C LEU A 250 6.00 -22.83 1.10
N LEU A 251 6.78 -23.73 1.71
CA LEU A 251 6.29 -24.97 2.29
C LEU A 251 5.24 -24.71 3.38
N SER A 252 5.46 -23.71 4.23
CA SER A 252 4.52 -23.34 5.29
C SER A 252 3.22 -22.76 4.76
N LEU A 253 3.25 -22.08 3.60
CA LEU A 253 2.04 -21.54 2.97
C LEU A 253 1.10 -22.65 2.45
N GLU A 254 1.57 -23.88 2.25
CA GLU A 254 0.72 -25.00 1.81
C GLU A 254 -0.38 -25.34 2.81
N PHE A 255 -0.16 -25.06 4.11
CA PHE A 255 -1.15 -25.21 5.16
C PHE A 255 -2.32 -24.24 4.97
N GLN A 256 -2.09 -23.14 4.24
CA GLN A 256 -3.08 -22.11 3.92
C GLN A 256 -3.70 -22.28 2.52
N LYS A 257 -3.53 -23.45 1.90
CA LYS A 257 -3.96 -23.75 0.52
C LYS A 257 -5.40 -23.37 0.17
N ASN A 258 -6.31 -23.52 1.14
CA ASN A 258 -7.75 -23.29 0.94
C ASN A 258 -8.17 -21.84 1.24
N SER A 259 -7.34 -21.04 1.92
CA SER A 259 -7.72 -19.67 2.32
C SER A 259 -6.94 -18.59 1.59
N LEU A 260 -5.72 -18.89 1.14
CA LEU A 260 -4.79 -17.91 0.61
C LEU A 260 -5.23 -17.40 -0.77
N VAL A 261 -5.44 -16.08 -0.87
CA VAL A 261 -5.95 -15.39 -2.07
C VAL A 261 -4.90 -14.47 -2.68
N HIS A 262 -4.02 -13.89 -1.86
CA HIS A 262 -3.04 -12.89 -2.29
C HIS A 262 -1.66 -13.20 -1.71
N ILE A 263 -0.64 -13.20 -2.56
CA ILE A 263 0.77 -13.30 -2.16
C ILE A 263 1.59 -12.19 -2.80
N GLU A 264 2.39 -11.51 -1.99
CA GLU A 264 3.33 -10.49 -2.43
C GLU A 264 4.74 -10.77 -1.89
N PHE A 265 5.70 -10.88 -2.80
CA PHE A 265 7.13 -10.97 -2.49
C PHE A 265 7.81 -9.65 -2.87
N ILE A 266 8.55 -9.07 -1.92
CA ILE A 266 9.34 -7.84 -2.13
C ILE A 266 10.79 -8.12 -1.74
N ASN A 267 11.72 -7.73 -2.61
CA ASN A 267 13.16 -7.86 -2.38
C ASN A 267 13.56 -9.27 -1.90
N SER A 268 12.95 -10.31 -2.47
CA SER A 268 13.12 -11.70 -2.01
C SER A 268 14.02 -12.51 -2.96
N ASN A 269 14.77 -13.46 -2.40
CA ASN A 269 15.68 -14.32 -3.16
C ASN A 269 15.08 -15.72 -3.38
N PHE A 270 14.87 -16.07 -4.64
CA PHE A 270 14.35 -17.35 -5.10
C PHE A 270 15.43 -18.35 -5.53
N SER A 271 16.73 -18.03 -5.35
CA SER A 271 17.79 -19.00 -5.56
C SER A 271 17.53 -20.27 -4.76
N ASN A 272 17.53 -21.42 -5.43
CA ASN A 272 17.25 -22.74 -4.85
C ASN A 272 15.84 -22.89 -4.23
N VAL A 273 14.86 -22.10 -4.68
CA VAL A 273 13.46 -22.20 -4.22
C VAL A 273 12.64 -22.99 -5.23
N SER A 274 11.84 -23.96 -4.76
CA SER A 274 10.91 -24.69 -5.62
C SER A 274 9.62 -23.90 -5.82
N LEU A 275 9.21 -23.69 -7.07
CA LEU A 275 7.90 -23.10 -7.38
C LEU A 275 6.76 -24.13 -7.29
N LYS A 276 7.07 -25.41 -7.03
CA LYS A 276 6.08 -26.50 -6.93
C LYS A 276 5.03 -26.21 -5.86
N ASN A 277 5.41 -25.54 -4.78
CA ASN A 277 4.51 -25.23 -3.66
C ASN A 277 3.32 -24.35 -4.09
N PHE A 278 3.47 -23.53 -5.14
CA PHE A 278 2.34 -22.77 -5.68
C PHE A 278 1.21 -23.67 -6.18
N ASN A 279 1.52 -24.86 -6.71
CA ASN A 279 0.52 -25.79 -7.25
C ASN A 279 -0.44 -26.33 -6.19
N ASN A 280 -0.16 -26.11 -4.91
CA ASN A 280 -1.03 -26.49 -3.83
C ASN A 280 -2.02 -25.37 -3.43
N LEU A 281 -1.89 -24.15 -3.95
CA LEU A 281 -2.65 -22.98 -3.50
C LEU A 281 -3.91 -22.73 -4.36
N TYR A 282 -5.00 -23.46 -4.11
CA TYR A 282 -6.18 -23.52 -5.00
C TYR A 282 -6.92 -22.18 -5.19
N ASN A 283 -6.88 -21.29 -4.20
CA ASN A 283 -7.67 -20.05 -4.19
C ASN A 283 -6.88 -18.78 -4.54
N LEU A 284 -5.61 -18.93 -4.97
CA LEU A 284 -4.74 -17.81 -5.27
C LEU A 284 -5.27 -17.00 -6.47
N LYS A 285 -5.45 -15.69 -6.27
CA LYS A 285 -5.96 -14.74 -7.28
C LYS A 285 -4.99 -13.62 -7.60
N TYR A 286 -4.09 -13.29 -6.68
CA TYR A 286 -3.17 -12.16 -6.81
C TYR A 286 -1.76 -12.62 -6.46
N LEU A 287 -0.84 -12.48 -7.39
CA LEU A 287 0.57 -12.84 -7.19
C LEU A 287 1.47 -11.71 -7.66
N ARG A 288 2.34 -11.25 -6.77
CA ARG A 288 3.21 -10.10 -7.03
C ARG A 288 4.66 -10.37 -6.65
N PHE A 289 5.55 -10.04 -7.55
CA PHE A 289 7.00 -10.06 -7.35
C PHE A 289 7.56 -8.67 -7.60
N ILE A 290 8.20 -8.10 -6.58
CA ILE A 290 8.85 -6.80 -6.63
C ILE A 290 10.29 -6.97 -6.22
N THR A 291 11.23 -6.48 -7.03
CA THR A 291 12.68 -6.54 -6.75
C THR A 291 13.20 -7.92 -6.34
N CYS A 292 12.53 -8.98 -6.79
CA CYS A 292 12.92 -10.36 -6.49
C CYS A 292 14.00 -10.85 -7.45
N LYS A 293 14.79 -11.85 -7.04
CA LYS A 293 15.87 -12.41 -7.87
C LYS A 293 15.93 -13.93 -7.80
N GLY A 294 16.65 -14.55 -8.74
CA GLY A 294 17.11 -15.95 -8.59
C GLY A 294 16.14 -17.05 -9.00
N ILE A 295 15.03 -16.73 -9.67
CA ILE A 295 14.21 -17.75 -10.36
C ILE A 295 14.91 -18.18 -11.64
N LEU A 296 15.01 -19.48 -11.86
CA LEU A 296 15.57 -20.09 -13.08
C LEU A 296 14.46 -20.55 -14.04
N LEU A 297 14.81 -20.74 -15.32
CA LEU A 297 13.86 -21.05 -16.38
C LEU A 297 13.19 -22.43 -16.19
N ASP A 298 13.98 -23.44 -15.83
CA ASP A 298 13.56 -24.81 -15.56
C ASP A 298 12.58 -24.91 -14.38
N GLN A 299 12.76 -24.06 -13.37
CA GLN A 299 11.86 -23.98 -12.21
C GLN A 299 10.45 -23.53 -12.58
N CYS A 300 10.26 -22.82 -13.70
CA CYS A 300 8.96 -22.30 -14.11
C CYS A 300 8.04 -23.36 -14.72
N GLU A 301 8.60 -24.46 -15.26
CA GLU A 301 7.80 -25.48 -15.95
C GLU A 301 6.74 -26.11 -15.05
N ILE A 302 7.01 -26.19 -13.75
CA ILE A 302 6.09 -26.77 -12.77
C ILE A 302 4.79 -25.97 -12.65
N LEU A 303 4.81 -24.68 -12.97
CA LEU A 303 3.65 -23.78 -12.87
C LEU A 303 2.55 -24.10 -13.89
N LYS A 304 2.86 -24.88 -14.94
CA LYS A 304 1.82 -25.35 -15.89
C LYS A 304 0.75 -26.23 -15.25
N PHE A 305 1.05 -26.77 -14.06
CA PHE A 305 0.15 -27.59 -13.26
C PHE A 305 -0.52 -26.80 -12.12
N ALA A 306 -0.36 -25.48 -12.08
CA ALA A 306 -1.01 -24.64 -11.08
C ALA A 306 -2.54 -24.72 -11.23
N PRO A 307 -3.29 -25.09 -10.17
CA PRO A 307 -4.74 -25.27 -10.25
C PRO A 307 -5.51 -23.94 -10.13
N PHE A 308 -4.86 -22.90 -9.63
CA PHE A 308 -5.49 -21.61 -9.35
C PHE A 308 -5.63 -20.75 -10.61
N LYS A 309 -6.57 -19.80 -10.54
CA LYS A 309 -6.86 -18.86 -11.62
C LYS A 309 -6.55 -17.44 -11.16
N LEU A 310 -5.39 -16.93 -11.55
CA LEU A 310 -4.98 -15.56 -11.22
C LEU A 310 -5.89 -14.54 -11.90
N LYS A 311 -6.29 -13.52 -11.14
CA LYS A 311 -6.86 -12.27 -11.63
C LYS A 311 -5.76 -11.26 -11.93
N GLU A 312 -4.72 -11.21 -11.10
CA GLU A 312 -3.62 -10.26 -11.23
C GLU A 312 -2.25 -10.92 -11.02
N LEU A 313 -1.31 -10.53 -11.87
CA LEU A 313 0.08 -10.93 -11.85
C LEU A 313 0.95 -9.69 -12.06
N SER A 314 1.94 -9.48 -11.20
CA SER A 314 2.78 -8.28 -11.25
C SER A 314 4.26 -8.61 -11.13
N PHE A 315 5.05 -8.09 -12.06
CA PHE A 315 6.50 -8.17 -12.10
C PHE A 315 7.12 -6.77 -12.10
N ALA A 316 7.60 -6.31 -10.95
CA ALA A 316 8.16 -4.97 -10.78
C ALA A 316 9.65 -5.04 -10.43
N SER A 317 10.51 -4.72 -11.39
CA SER A 317 11.97 -4.58 -11.15
C SER A 317 12.66 -5.87 -10.66
N ASN A 318 12.20 -7.05 -11.09
CA ASN A 318 12.85 -8.32 -10.76
C ASN A 318 14.17 -8.51 -11.53
N ASN A 319 15.06 -9.32 -10.96
CA ASN A 319 16.38 -9.65 -11.48
C ASN A 319 16.52 -11.17 -11.70
N TRP A 320 15.97 -11.62 -12.81
CA TRP A 320 16.10 -12.95 -13.39
C TRP A 320 16.02 -12.84 -14.91
N ASP A 321 16.30 -13.93 -15.62
CA ASP A 321 16.24 -13.95 -17.08
C ASP A 321 14.87 -13.52 -17.62
N ALA A 322 14.82 -12.77 -18.72
CA ALA A 322 13.56 -12.26 -19.24
C ALA A 322 12.60 -13.37 -19.71
N ASP A 323 13.13 -14.54 -20.08
CA ASP A 323 12.36 -15.70 -20.49
C ASP A 323 11.61 -16.34 -19.31
N VAL A 324 12.10 -16.18 -18.07
CA VAL A 324 11.38 -16.57 -16.84
C VAL A 324 10.03 -15.86 -16.77
N THR A 325 10.03 -14.53 -16.94
CA THR A 325 8.79 -13.74 -16.92
C THR A 325 7.86 -14.17 -18.05
N SER A 326 8.42 -14.41 -19.24
CA SER A 326 7.67 -14.86 -20.40
C SER A 326 7.04 -16.24 -20.19
N LEU A 327 7.74 -17.19 -19.57
CA LEU A 327 7.20 -18.52 -19.24
C LEU A 327 6.12 -18.46 -18.17
N MET A 328 6.29 -17.64 -17.13
CA MET A 328 5.24 -17.46 -16.12
C MET A 328 3.96 -16.90 -16.73
N ILE A 329 4.06 -15.95 -17.66
CA ILE A 329 2.91 -15.43 -18.42
C ILE A 329 2.26 -16.55 -19.24
N LYS A 330 3.06 -17.37 -19.93
CA LYS A 330 2.54 -18.51 -20.70
C LYS A 330 1.73 -19.47 -19.82
N TYR A 331 2.22 -19.81 -18.64
CA TYR A 331 1.58 -20.81 -17.76
C TYR A 331 0.43 -20.24 -16.93
N LEU A 332 0.49 -18.97 -16.52
CA LEU A 332 -0.47 -18.37 -15.59
C LEU A 332 -1.42 -17.35 -16.25
N GLY A 333 -1.25 -17.09 -17.55
CA GLY A 333 -1.93 -16.01 -18.27
C GLY A 333 -3.41 -16.24 -18.60
N ALA A 334 -3.86 -17.50 -18.70
CA ALA A 334 -5.17 -17.86 -19.26
C ALA A 334 -6.36 -17.17 -18.55
N SER A 335 -6.31 -17.03 -17.23
CA SER A 335 -7.38 -16.39 -16.45
C SER A 335 -7.12 -14.90 -16.14
N LEU A 336 -5.96 -14.38 -16.55
CA LEU A 336 -5.44 -13.13 -16.07
C LEU A 336 -6.26 -11.94 -16.58
N GLN A 337 -6.69 -11.07 -15.67
CA GLN A 337 -7.41 -9.84 -16.01
C GLN A 337 -6.49 -8.62 -15.98
N ARG A 338 -5.42 -8.69 -15.19
CA ARG A 338 -4.51 -7.58 -14.92
C ARG A 338 -3.06 -8.07 -14.92
N LEU A 339 -2.21 -7.42 -15.69
CA LEU A 339 -0.79 -7.72 -15.75
C LEU A 339 0.03 -6.44 -15.58
N LEU A 340 1.03 -6.50 -14.70
CA LEU A 340 2.08 -5.49 -14.63
C LEU A 340 3.41 -6.14 -15.03
N ILE A 341 4.09 -5.55 -16.01
CA ILE A 341 5.41 -5.99 -16.46
C ILE A 341 6.35 -4.80 -16.59
N ARG A 342 7.61 -4.98 -16.17
CA ARG A 342 8.68 -4.01 -16.42
C ARG A 342 9.52 -4.45 -17.60
N SER A 343 9.77 -3.52 -18.52
CA SER A 343 10.64 -3.67 -19.69
C SER A 343 10.44 -4.99 -20.44
N PRO A 344 9.23 -5.24 -20.99
CA PRO A 344 8.88 -6.50 -21.63
C PRO A 344 9.77 -6.81 -22.84
N THR A 345 10.05 -8.09 -23.08
CA THR A 345 10.69 -8.57 -24.31
C THR A 345 9.65 -8.88 -25.39
N ILE A 346 10.13 -9.13 -26.62
CA ILE A 346 9.29 -9.61 -27.72
C ILE A 346 8.52 -10.87 -27.31
N LEU A 347 9.23 -11.87 -26.76
CA LEU A 347 8.63 -13.12 -26.29
C LEU A 347 7.56 -12.88 -25.21
N SER A 348 7.78 -11.93 -24.29
CA SER A 348 6.77 -11.57 -23.29
C SER A 348 5.49 -11.05 -23.95
N ILE A 349 5.58 -10.15 -24.93
CA ILE A 349 4.42 -9.58 -25.63
C ILE A 349 3.69 -10.63 -26.47
N GLU A 350 4.43 -11.50 -27.15
CA GLU A 350 3.86 -12.62 -27.88
C GLU A 350 3.09 -13.56 -26.94
N ASN A 351 3.68 -13.93 -25.81
CA ASN A 351 3.00 -14.76 -24.82
C ASN A 351 1.77 -14.07 -24.22
N ILE A 352 1.82 -12.76 -23.97
CA ILE A 352 0.63 -12.00 -23.54
C ILE A 352 -0.47 -12.12 -24.61
N SER A 353 -0.12 -11.94 -25.88
CA SER A 353 -1.08 -11.94 -26.99
C SER A 353 -1.71 -13.31 -27.23
N ILE A 354 -0.94 -14.39 -26.99
CA ILE A 354 -1.37 -15.78 -27.21
C ILE A 354 -2.12 -16.34 -26.00
N TYR A 355 -1.58 -16.17 -24.79
CA TYR A 355 -2.04 -16.89 -23.59
C TYR A 355 -2.92 -16.05 -22.65
N CYS A 356 -2.92 -14.72 -22.74
CA CYS A 356 -3.72 -13.86 -21.86
C CYS A 356 -5.01 -13.37 -22.53
N SER A 357 -5.87 -14.31 -22.95
CA SER A 357 -7.12 -14.01 -23.68
C SER A 357 -8.14 -13.18 -22.88
N ASN A 358 -8.11 -13.25 -21.55
CA ASN A 358 -9.00 -12.52 -20.64
C ASN A 358 -8.41 -11.19 -20.11
N LEU A 359 -7.26 -10.76 -20.65
CA LEU A 359 -6.55 -9.59 -20.14
C LEU A 359 -7.30 -8.29 -20.46
N ILE A 360 -7.66 -7.55 -19.41
CA ILE A 360 -8.39 -6.28 -19.51
C ILE A 360 -7.42 -5.10 -19.35
N PHE A 361 -6.44 -5.24 -18.46
CA PHE A 361 -5.52 -4.19 -18.06
C PHE A 361 -4.07 -4.66 -18.15
N LEU A 362 -3.25 -3.90 -18.88
CA LEU A 362 -1.81 -4.10 -18.97
C LEU A 362 -1.08 -2.83 -18.53
N LYS A 363 -0.23 -2.95 -17.52
CA LYS A 363 0.69 -1.89 -17.08
C LYS A 363 2.12 -2.24 -17.49
N ILE A 364 2.73 -1.36 -18.26
CA ILE A 364 4.12 -1.49 -18.72
C ILE A 364 4.96 -0.42 -18.04
N LEU A 365 5.93 -0.86 -17.24
CA LEU A 365 6.94 0.01 -16.67
C LEU A 365 8.13 0.09 -17.65
N ILE A 366 8.42 1.28 -18.16
CA ILE A 366 9.52 1.54 -19.08
C ILE A 366 10.66 2.19 -18.31
N ASP A 367 11.86 1.63 -18.40
CA ASP A 367 13.09 2.17 -17.82
C ASP A 367 14.23 2.21 -18.84
N THR A 368 15.43 2.54 -18.39
CA THR A 368 16.63 2.61 -19.24
C THR A 368 17.01 1.29 -19.91
N ARG A 369 16.42 0.15 -19.51
CA ARG A 369 16.65 -1.18 -20.10
C ARG A 369 15.61 -1.55 -21.16
N PHE A 370 14.61 -0.71 -21.39
CA PHE A 370 13.55 -0.99 -22.36
C PHE A 370 14.10 -1.00 -23.80
N ASN A 371 13.88 -2.10 -24.52
CA ASN A 371 14.27 -2.22 -25.92
C ASN A 371 13.09 -1.84 -26.83
N CYS A 372 13.22 -0.76 -27.60
CA CYS A 372 12.18 -0.28 -28.51
C CYS A 372 11.79 -1.27 -29.61
N SER A 373 12.61 -2.29 -29.91
CA SER A 373 12.29 -3.34 -30.89
C SER A 373 11.04 -4.15 -30.52
N VAL A 374 10.58 -4.07 -29.27
CA VAL A 374 9.34 -4.70 -28.80
C VAL A 374 8.07 -3.99 -29.29
N LEU A 375 8.15 -2.68 -29.60
CA LEU A 375 6.98 -1.86 -29.90
C LEU A 375 6.15 -2.38 -31.08
N PRO A 376 6.72 -2.84 -32.21
CA PRO A 376 5.95 -3.43 -33.31
C PRO A 376 5.06 -4.60 -32.92
N PHE A 377 5.37 -5.31 -31.83
CA PHE A 377 4.58 -6.44 -31.36
C PHE A 377 3.38 -6.01 -30.53
N PHE A 378 3.30 -4.76 -30.08
CA PHE A 378 2.14 -4.27 -29.32
C PHE A 378 0.85 -4.32 -30.14
N ARG A 379 0.92 -4.28 -31.47
CA ARG A 379 -0.23 -4.44 -32.37
C ARG A 379 -0.99 -5.76 -32.18
N ASN A 380 -0.34 -6.76 -31.56
CA ASN A 380 -0.94 -8.08 -31.28
C ASN A 380 -1.71 -8.11 -29.95
N LEU A 381 -1.59 -7.07 -29.11
CA LEU A 381 -2.22 -7.02 -27.80
C LEU A 381 -3.73 -6.92 -27.91
N ARG A 382 -4.44 -7.76 -27.15
CA ARG A 382 -5.91 -7.82 -27.11
C ARG A 382 -6.51 -7.11 -25.89
N THR A 383 -5.69 -6.47 -25.07
CA THR A 383 -6.13 -5.73 -23.88
C THR A 383 -7.03 -4.54 -24.24
N ARG A 384 -7.86 -4.09 -23.30
CA ARG A 384 -8.68 -2.88 -23.47
C ARG A 384 -8.02 -1.64 -22.88
N ILE A 385 -7.24 -1.83 -21.82
CA ILE A 385 -6.61 -0.75 -21.06
C ILE A 385 -5.09 -0.96 -21.07
N LEU A 386 -4.38 0.11 -21.41
CA LEU A 386 -2.93 0.14 -21.43
C LEU A 386 -2.40 1.32 -20.60
N ASN A 387 -1.54 1.02 -19.63
CA ASN A 387 -0.93 2.02 -18.76
C ASN A 387 0.59 1.97 -18.92
N PHE A 388 1.20 3.10 -19.26
CA PHE A 388 2.64 3.26 -19.31
C PHE A 388 3.13 4.09 -18.13
N SER A 389 4.15 3.59 -17.42
CA SER A 389 4.90 4.36 -16.45
C SER A 389 6.37 4.40 -16.86
N ILE A 390 6.85 5.58 -17.27
CA ILE A 390 8.13 5.76 -17.93
C ILE A 390 9.09 6.50 -16.99
N PHE A 391 10.16 5.80 -16.58
CA PHE A 391 11.17 6.22 -15.59
C PHE A 391 12.55 6.45 -16.21
N THR A 392 12.62 6.87 -17.47
CA THR A 392 13.89 7.00 -18.20
C THR A 392 14.54 8.37 -17.98
N SER A 393 15.83 8.39 -17.66
CA SER A 393 16.67 9.60 -17.72
C SER A 393 17.02 10.02 -19.15
N LEU A 394 16.72 9.18 -20.15
CA LEU A 394 17.08 9.41 -21.54
C LEU A 394 16.52 10.77 -22.03
N THR A 395 17.44 11.69 -22.26
CA THR A 395 17.24 12.94 -22.99
C THR A 395 16.86 12.61 -24.43
N TYR A 396 15.54 12.55 -24.64
CA TYR A 396 14.81 12.44 -25.91
C TYR A 396 15.08 11.20 -26.77
N ASN A 397 14.00 10.45 -27.00
CA ASN A 397 13.70 10.11 -28.37
C ASN A 397 12.18 10.28 -28.57
N THR A 398 11.76 11.36 -29.24
CA THR A 398 10.38 11.52 -29.73
C THR A 398 9.97 10.29 -30.53
N GLU A 399 10.94 9.66 -31.19
CA GLU A 399 10.83 8.37 -31.86
C GLU A 399 10.19 7.27 -31.00
N LEU A 400 10.46 7.20 -29.69
CA LEU A 400 9.78 6.26 -28.80
C LEU A 400 8.26 6.48 -28.81
N PHE A 401 7.81 7.73 -28.66
CA PHE A 401 6.39 8.07 -28.60
C PHE A 401 5.71 7.96 -29.97
N ILE A 402 6.43 8.27 -31.05
CA ILE A 402 5.97 8.04 -32.44
C ILE A 402 5.81 6.54 -32.70
N ASN A 403 6.82 5.73 -32.37
CA ASN A 403 6.74 4.28 -32.56
C ASN A 403 5.70 3.64 -31.63
N LEU A 404 5.59 4.13 -30.40
CA LEU A 404 4.57 3.66 -29.46
C LEU A 404 3.16 3.95 -30.02
N SER A 405 2.89 5.19 -30.39
CA SER A 405 1.57 5.62 -30.89
C SER A 405 1.14 4.87 -32.15
N LYS A 406 2.07 4.59 -33.08
CA LYS A 406 1.79 3.82 -34.31
C LYS A 406 1.49 2.34 -34.07
N ASN A 407 1.95 1.77 -32.96
CA ASN A 407 1.84 0.33 -32.69
C ASN A 407 0.81 -0.03 -31.61
N ILE A 408 0.06 0.94 -31.09
CA ILE A 408 -1.07 0.65 -30.20
C ILE A 408 -2.25 0.15 -31.04
N PRO A 409 -2.78 -1.06 -30.76
CA PRO A 409 -3.89 -1.60 -31.52
C PRO A 409 -5.22 -0.95 -31.17
N ILE A 410 -6.11 -0.89 -32.15
CA ILE A 410 -7.36 -0.12 -32.11
C ILE A 410 -8.37 -0.60 -31.06
N ASN A 411 -8.24 -1.83 -30.55
CA ASN A 411 -9.06 -2.37 -29.47
C ASN A 411 -8.75 -1.74 -28.11
N ILE A 412 -7.61 -1.07 -27.96
CA ILE A 412 -7.27 -0.36 -26.73
C ILE A 412 -8.05 0.96 -26.72
N SER A 413 -9.09 1.02 -25.89
CA SER A 413 -9.94 2.21 -25.78
C SER A 413 -9.52 3.14 -24.64
N LYS A 414 -8.68 2.68 -23.71
CA LYS A 414 -8.24 3.46 -22.56
C LYS A 414 -6.72 3.45 -22.44
N ILE A 415 -6.12 4.64 -22.41
CA ILE A 415 -4.68 4.80 -22.28
C ILE A 415 -4.31 5.74 -21.13
N SER A 416 -3.35 5.32 -20.31
CA SER A 416 -2.69 6.17 -19.31
C SER A 416 -1.19 6.22 -19.56
N ILE A 417 -0.59 7.40 -19.53
CA ILE A 417 0.87 7.57 -19.69
C ILE A 417 1.39 8.51 -18.60
N SER A 418 2.22 7.97 -17.72
CA SER A 418 3.03 8.72 -16.76
C SER A 418 4.47 8.81 -17.25
N TYR A 419 4.97 10.02 -17.47
CA TYR A 419 6.37 10.31 -17.80
C TYR A 419 7.01 11.14 -16.69
N HIS A 420 8.10 10.66 -16.07
CA HIS A 420 8.66 11.28 -14.87
C HIS A 420 9.68 12.43 -15.11
N ASN A 421 9.85 12.90 -16.35
CA ASN A 421 10.84 13.93 -16.70
C ASN A 421 10.15 15.23 -17.20
N SER A 422 10.87 16.36 -17.20
CA SER A 422 10.32 17.72 -17.30
C SER A 422 9.76 18.10 -18.67
N ASN A 423 10.34 17.65 -19.79
CA ASN A 423 9.83 18.03 -21.12
C ASN A 423 8.75 17.07 -21.67
N LYS A 424 7.55 17.10 -21.10
CA LYS A 424 6.44 16.21 -21.49
C LYS A 424 5.75 16.61 -22.79
N TYR A 425 5.69 17.90 -23.09
CA TYR A 425 4.89 18.46 -24.18
C TYR A 425 5.16 17.79 -25.53
N LEU A 426 6.41 17.82 -26.01
CA LEU A 426 6.77 17.28 -27.33
C LEU A 426 6.43 15.79 -27.45
N ARG A 427 6.58 15.03 -26.37
CA ARG A 427 6.34 13.59 -26.36
C ARG A 427 4.86 13.25 -26.44
N PHE A 428 4.03 13.95 -25.67
CA PHE A 428 2.58 13.77 -25.73
C PHE A 428 1.99 14.36 -27.01
N LYS A 429 2.58 15.43 -27.56
CA LYS A 429 2.26 15.92 -28.90
C LYS A 429 2.43 14.82 -29.94
N GLU A 430 3.64 14.28 -30.06
CA GLU A 430 3.95 13.22 -31.04
C GLU A 430 3.06 11.99 -30.84
N PHE A 431 2.80 11.63 -29.58
CA PHE A 431 1.88 10.53 -29.27
C PHE A 431 0.47 10.78 -29.81
N LEU A 432 -0.13 11.92 -29.46
CA LEU A 432 -1.50 12.25 -29.86
C LEU A 432 -1.58 12.40 -31.38
N GLU A 433 -0.60 13.04 -32.02
CA GLU A 433 -0.55 13.26 -33.47
C GLU A 433 -0.50 11.96 -34.28
N ASN A 434 0.09 10.88 -33.75
CA ASN A 434 0.32 9.64 -34.49
C ASN A 434 -0.55 8.44 -34.02
N CYS A 435 -1.24 8.54 -32.88
CA CYS A 435 -2.05 7.43 -32.38
C CYS A 435 -3.39 7.29 -33.11
N HIS A 436 -4.06 6.15 -32.95
CA HIS A 436 -5.37 5.94 -33.53
C HIS A 436 -6.46 6.76 -32.83
N ASN A 437 -7.55 7.03 -33.55
CA ASN A 437 -8.58 7.97 -33.15
C ASN A 437 -9.77 7.30 -32.44
N LYS A 438 -9.53 6.29 -31.60
CA LYS A 438 -10.59 5.45 -30.97
C LYS A 438 -10.51 5.41 -29.44
N PHE A 439 -9.68 6.24 -28.82
CA PHE A 439 -9.63 6.29 -27.37
C PHE A 439 -10.92 6.90 -26.82
N GLU A 440 -11.46 6.25 -25.79
CA GLU A 440 -12.52 6.75 -24.93
C GLU A 440 -11.95 7.49 -23.73
N ILE A 441 -10.78 7.07 -23.23
CA ILE A 441 -10.08 7.70 -22.11
C ILE A 441 -8.61 7.90 -22.46
N ILE A 442 -8.14 9.13 -22.31
CA ILE A 442 -6.72 9.51 -22.38
C ILE A 442 -6.35 10.13 -21.04
N ASN A 443 -5.42 9.51 -20.31
CA ASN A 443 -4.93 9.99 -19.03
C ASN A 443 -3.42 10.29 -19.13
N LEU A 444 -3.04 11.56 -19.12
CA LEU A 444 -1.65 11.98 -19.32
C LEU A 444 -1.19 12.77 -18.11
N ASN A 445 0.00 12.46 -17.61
CA ASN A 445 0.56 13.15 -16.46
C ASN A 445 1.14 14.54 -16.85
N HIS A 446 0.40 15.31 -17.64
CA HIS A 446 0.78 16.60 -18.22
C HIS A 446 -0.02 17.74 -17.59
N THR A 447 0.61 18.89 -17.43
CA THR A 447 -0.06 20.11 -16.97
C THR A 447 -0.90 20.73 -18.07
N VAL A 448 -1.96 21.45 -17.70
CA VAL A 448 -2.75 22.20 -18.68
C VAL A 448 -1.92 23.38 -19.20
N GLU A 449 -1.73 23.44 -20.52
CA GLU A 449 -1.08 24.57 -21.19
C GLU A 449 -1.72 24.79 -22.57
N LEU A 450 -1.75 26.04 -23.03
CA LEU A 450 -2.46 26.45 -24.25
C LEU A 450 -2.15 25.58 -25.49
N ASN A 451 -0.88 25.39 -25.80
CA ASN A 451 -0.45 24.64 -26.99
C ASN A 451 -0.84 23.16 -26.90
N PHE A 452 -0.83 22.59 -25.68
CA PHE A 452 -1.22 21.21 -25.48
C PHE A 452 -2.73 21.02 -25.65
N LEU A 453 -3.54 21.96 -25.14
CA LEU A 453 -4.98 21.92 -25.35
C LEU A 453 -5.34 22.00 -26.85
N LYS A 454 -4.58 22.75 -27.66
CA LYS A 454 -4.79 22.78 -29.13
C LYS A 454 -4.58 21.41 -29.78
N ILE A 455 -3.55 20.68 -29.35
CA ILE A 455 -3.29 19.31 -29.83
C ILE A 455 -4.42 18.36 -29.42
N VAL A 456 -4.89 18.47 -28.18
CA VAL A 456 -6.02 17.70 -27.67
C VAL A 456 -7.28 17.99 -28.48
N LEU A 457 -7.58 19.26 -28.75
CA LEU A 457 -8.73 19.67 -29.56
C LEU A 457 -8.67 19.08 -30.97
N ASN A 458 -7.50 19.16 -31.62
CA ASN A 458 -7.27 18.53 -32.92
C ASN A 458 -7.49 17.00 -32.85
N TYR A 459 -7.03 16.34 -31.77
CA TYR A 459 -7.32 14.92 -31.54
C TYR A 459 -8.82 14.61 -31.45
N ILE A 460 -9.57 15.42 -30.71
CA ILE A 460 -11.01 15.26 -30.53
C ILE A 460 -11.74 15.39 -31.87
N GLU A 461 -11.32 16.36 -32.69
CA GLU A 461 -11.92 16.62 -34.00
C GLU A 461 -11.69 15.48 -34.99
N ARG A 462 -10.45 14.98 -35.11
CA ARG A 462 -10.16 13.82 -35.97
C ARG A 462 -10.74 12.50 -35.47
N SER A 463 -11.14 12.42 -34.20
CA SER A 463 -11.69 11.21 -33.59
C SER A 463 -13.20 11.13 -33.60
N ASN A 464 -13.88 12.09 -34.25
CA ASN A 464 -15.34 12.16 -34.27
C ASN A 464 -15.94 12.04 -32.86
N ASN A 465 -15.30 12.69 -31.87
CA ASN A 465 -15.68 12.67 -30.45
C ASN A 465 -15.73 11.28 -29.80
N SER A 466 -14.83 10.35 -30.18
CA SER A 466 -14.69 9.07 -29.46
C SER A 466 -14.25 9.27 -28.01
N LEU A 467 -13.49 10.33 -27.74
CA LEU A 467 -12.94 10.66 -26.43
C LEU A 467 -14.06 11.13 -25.49
N LYS A 468 -14.17 10.48 -24.34
CA LYS A 468 -15.16 10.79 -23.30
C LYS A 468 -14.52 11.42 -22.07
N ILE A 469 -13.30 11.00 -21.73
CA ILE A 469 -12.60 11.46 -20.53
C ILE A 469 -11.15 11.82 -20.86
N LEU A 470 -10.73 13.00 -20.41
CA LEU A 470 -9.35 13.47 -20.46
C LEU A 470 -8.83 13.69 -19.05
N GLY A 471 -7.73 13.03 -18.71
CA GLY A 471 -7.03 13.18 -17.45
C GLY A 471 -5.75 13.97 -17.58
N LEU A 472 -5.60 15.02 -16.75
CA LEU A 472 -4.45 15.92 -16.71
C LEU A 472 -4.06 16.28 -15.27
N ILE A 473 -2.88 16.87 -15.10
CA ILE A 473 -2.38 17.41 -13.83
C ILE A 473 -2.70 18.91 -13.75
N ASN A 474 -2.95 19.41 -12.53
CA ASN A 474 -3.02 20.84 -12.20
C ASN A 474 -4.05 21.69 -12.97
N PHE A 475 -5.17 21.12 -13.44
CA PHE A 475 -6.22 21.91 -14.10
C PHE A 475 -7.01 22.85 -13.15
N ASN A 476 -6.74 22.78 -11.84
CA ASN A 476 -7.29 23.67 -10.81
C ASN A 476 -6.39 24.90 -10.53
N GLU A 477 -5.24 25.02 -11.19
CA GLU A 477 -4.40 26.23 -11.13
C GLU A 477 -5.04 27.39 -11.94
N ARG A 478 -4.60 28.63 -11.70
CA ARG A 478 -5.11 29.81 -12.41
C ARG A 478 -4.71 29.74 -13.89
N LEU A 479 -5.64 29.29 -14.72
CA LEU A 479 -5.52 29.32 -16.19
C LEU A 479 -5.61 30.75 -16.69
N ASN A 480 -4.91 31.06 -17.78
CA ASN A 480 -5.15 32.32 -18.50
C ASN A 480 -6.48 32.26 -19.29
N ASP A 481 -6.94 33.41 -19.78
CA ASP A 481 -8.25 33.52 -20.44
C ASP A 481 -8.34 32.61 -21.68
N GLU A 482 -7.28 32.53 -22.49
CA GLU A 482 -7.24 31.68 -23.68
C GLU A 482 -7.30 30.17 -23.34
N GLU A 483 -6.56 29.74 -22.31
CA GLU A 483 -6.58 28.38 -21.81
C GLU A 483 -7.95 28.00 -21.26
N SER A 484 -8.57 28.91 -20.51
CA SER A 484 -9.93 28.73 -19.99
C SER A 484 -10.94 28.58 -21.13
N MET A 485 -10.86 29.44 -22.15
CA MET A 485 -11.71 29.35 -23.34
C MET A 485 -11.54 28.01 -24.09
N LEU A 486 -10.30 27.57 -24.31
CA LEU A 486 -10.05 26.30 -25.01
C LEU A 486 -10.46 25.07 -24.18
N LEU A 487 -10.24 25.11 -22.86
CA LEU A 487 -10.68 24.05 -21.99
C LEU A 487 -12.22 23.96 -21.95
N ASN A 488 -12.90 25.10 -21.97
CA ASN A 488 -14.36 25.16 -22.04
C ASN A 488 -14.88 24.66 -23.41
N SER A 489 -14.17 24.93 -24.51
CA SER A 489 -14.55 24.38 -25.82
C SER A 489 -14.40 22.86 -25.88
N ILE A 490 -13.35 22.30 -25.25
CA ILE A 490 -13.19 20.84 -25.07
C ILE A 490 -14.35 20.27 -24.25
N LYS A 491 -14.70 20.90 -23.12
CA LYS A 491 -15.84 20.46 -22.28
C LYS A 491 -17.17 20.54 -23.04
N ALA A 492 -17.38 21.57 -23.85
CA ALA A 492 -18.59 21.75 -24.65
C ALA A 492 -18.79 20.63 -25.69
N LYS A 493 -17.71 19.95 -26.12
CA LYS A 493 -17.78 18.74 -26.94
C LYS A 493 -18.15 17.47 -26.14
N GLY A 494 -18.54 17.61 -24.87
CA GLY A 494 -19.01 16.50 -24.02
C GLY A 494 -17.90 15.76 -23.26
N ILE A 495 -16.70 16.31 -23.20
CA ILE A 495 -15.53 15.65 -22.61
C ILE A 495 -15.43 15.98 -21.13
N LYS A 496 -15.38 14.94 -20.30
CA LYS A 496 -15.15 15.07 -18.86
C LYS A 496 -13.65 15.23 -18.58
N ILE A 497 -13.27 16.33 -17.95
CA ILE A 497 -11.91 16.55 -17.46
C ILE A 497 -11.80 16.04 -16.03
N MET A 498 -10.76 15.27 -15.71
CA MET A 498 -10.50 14.78 -14.36
C MET A 498 -9.01 14.88 -14.02
N GLU A 499 -8.72 14.79 -12.72
CA GLU A 499 -7.34 14.76 -12.24
C GLU A 499 -6.67 13.44 -12.60
N PHE A 500 -5.44 13.52 -13.08
CA PHE A 500 -4.63 12.38 -13.50
C PHE A 500 -4.61 11.25 -12.47
N HIS A 501 -4.43 11.61 -11.19
CA HIS A 501 -4.36 10.66 -10.08
C HIS A 501 -5.69 9.94 -9.85
N ASN A 502 -6.83 10.65 -9.90
CA ASN A 502 -8.16 10.07 -9.72
C ASN A 502 -8.53 9.11 -10.88
N LEU A 503 -7.98 9.34 -12.07
CA LEU A 503 -8.17 8.48 -13.23
C LEU A 503 -7.23 7.28 -13.26
N ASN A 504 -6.11 7.32 -12.54
CA ASN A 504 -5.24 6.16 -12.46
C ASN A 504 -5.94 4.99 -11.78
N ASP A 505 -6.73 5.22 -10.73
CA ASP A 505 -7.48 4.14 -10.08
C ASP A 505 -8.58 3.57 -11.00
N VAL A 506 -9.23 4.43 -11.79
CA VAL A 506 -10.24 4.06 -12.80
C VAL A 506 -9.61 3.29 -13.97
N CYS A 507 -8.43 3.71 -14.44
CA CYS A 507 -7.67 2.99 -15.46
C CYS A 507 -7.07 1.71 -14.91
N GLU A 508 -6.66 1.72 -13.65
CA GLU A 508 -6.26 0.55 -12.89
C GLU A 508 -7.49 -0.24 -12.40
N GLY A 509 -8.71 -0.07 -12.90
CA GLY A 509 -9.86 -0.94 -12.60
C GLY A 509 -10.05 -1.33 -11.11
N LEU A 510 -9.62 -0.47 -10.20
CA LEU A 510 -9.85 -0.60 -8.76
C LEU A 510 -11.19 0.09 -8.54
N GLU A 511 -12.27 -0.69 -8.47
CA GLU A 511 -13.55 -0.14 -8.01
C GLU A 511 -13.38 0.27 -6.54
N ALA A 512 -13.84 1.48 -6.23
CA ALA A 512 -13.76 2.09 -4.90
C ALA A 512 -14.51 1.30 -3.82
#